data_AF-A0A842YGH9-F1
#
_entry.id   AF-A0A842YGH9-F1
#
_cell.length_a   1.000
_cell.length_b   1.000
_cell.length_c   1.000
_cell.angle_alpha   90.00
_cell.angle_beta   90.00
_cell.angle_gamma   90.00
#
_symmetry.space_group_name_H-M   'P 1'
#
loop_
_entity.id
_entity.type
_entity.pdbx_description
1 polymer ?
#
loop_
_entity_poly.entity_id
_entity_poly.type
_entity_poly.pdbx_seq_one_letter_code
_entity_poly.pdbx_strand_id
1 'polypeptide(L)'
;MIDVIQIIIESPFLQRAILGAILIAIIAAASGTFLVFRGLSFMASGVAHAALGGTALGIFLQDSGLVPWFDPILGALLFSVLVAAFTGYAGESGIAQKMEVAVGVSFALSMSFAVFLMYYIPPYRVPQIWGYLIGDILLLNNLDIIMLGSTTLLLAVITLMFNKEFVYVSVDMEGSTAHGMNARAYHYLMLIVSALAIALATKAVGAILVYAIMVAPAAASNELVKS
;
A
#
# COMPACT_ATOMS: atom_id res chain seq x y z
N MET A 1 -3.64 -29.78 21.11
CA MET A 1 -4.58 -28.82 20.45
C MET A 1 -5.04 -27.73 21.41
N ILE A 2 -5.38 -28.07 22.66
CA ILE A 2 -5.69 -27.08 23.72
C ILE A 2 -4.51 -26.12 23.95
N ASP A 3 -3.27 -26.63 23.86
CA ASP A 3 -2.05 -25.84 24.09
C ASP A 3 -1.85 -24.71 23.06
N VAL A 4 -2.19 -24.94 21.79
CA VAL A 4 -1.99 -23.93 20.73
C VAL A 4 -2.98 -22.78 20.88
N ILE A 5 -4.24 -23.09 21.17
CA ILE A 5 -5.27 -22.08 21.40
C ILE A 5 -4.92 -21.26 22.64
N GLN A 6 -4.43 -21.92 23.69
CA GLN A 6 -3.98 -21.24 24.90
C GLN A 6 -2.79 -20.31 24.64
N ILE A 7 -1.80 -20.74 23.86
CA ILE A 7 -0.68 -19.89 23.43
C ILE A 7 -1.17 -18.65 22.66
N ILE A 8 -2.15 -18.80 21.76
CA ILE A 8 -2.75 -17.69 21.00
C ILE A 8 -3.44 -16.69 21.93
N ILE A 9 -4.22 -17.18 22.88
CA ILE A 9 -4.98 -16.32 23.80
C ILE A 9 -4.06 -15.62 24.81
N GLU A 10 -2.98 -16.27 25.24
CA GLU A 10 -2.08 -15.72 26.27
C GLU A 10 -0.99 -14.80 25.69
N SER A 11 -0.75 -14.82 24.38
CA SER A 11 0.33 -14.08 23.73
C SER A 11 -0.17 -12.83 22.98
N PRO A 12 0.00 -11.60 23.52
CA PRO A 12 -0.50 -10.38 22.87
C PRO A 12 0.10 -10.12 21.48
N PHE A 13 1.36 -10.50 21.26
CA PHE A 13 1.99 -10.35 19.94
C PHE A 13 1.35 -11.25 18.89
N LEU A 14 0.91 -12.46 19.28
CA LEU A 14 0.26 -13.41 18.39
C LEU A 14 -1.17 -12.97 18.07
N GLN A 15 -1.88 -12.42 19.05
CA GLN A 15 -3.18 -11.78 18.82
C GLN A 15 -3.07 -10.63 17.81
N ARG A 16 -2.08 -9.74 17.97
CA ARG A 16 -1.82 -8.64 17.03
C ARG A 16 -1.46 -9.17 15.65
N ALA A 17 -0.65 -10.22 15.55
CA ALA A 17 -0.30 -10.82 14.28
C ALA A 17 -1.53 -11.37 13.54
N ILE A 18 -2.42 -12.09 14.25
CA ILE A 18 -3.66 -12.63 13.68
C ILE A 18 -4.60 -11.50 13.24
N LEU A 19 -4.80 -10.49 14.09
CA LEU A 19 -5.61 -9.32 13.75
C LEU A 19 -5.04 -8.57 12.54
N GLY A 20 -3.73 -8.36 12.50
CA GLY A 20 -3.02 -7.77 11.37
C GLY A 20 -3.23 -8.56 10.08
N ALA A 21 -3.12 -9.89 10.13
CA ALA A 21 -3.34 -10.75 8.98
C ALA A 21 -4.77 -10.64 8.43
N ILE A 22 -5.79 -10.58 9.30
CA ILE A 22 -7.19 -10.40 8.90
C ILE A 22 -7.39 -9.03 8.24
N LEU A 23 -6.86 -7.96 8.84
CA LEU A 23 -6.96 -6.60 8.29
C LEU A 23 -6.28 -6.48 6.92
N ILE A 24 -5.11 -7.11 6.76
CA ILE A 24 -4.37 -7.14 5.49
C ILE A 24 -5.12 -7.97 4.44
N ALA A 25 -5.75 -9.08 4.83
CA ALA A 25 -6.58 -9.86 3.90
C ALA A 25 -7.75 -9.02 3.34
N ILE A 26 -8.40 -8.20 4.17
CA ILE A 26 -9.44 -7.27 3.72
C ILE A 26 -8.87 -6.22 2.77
N ILE A 27 -7.72 -5.62 3.11
CA ILE A 27 -7.02 -4.67 2.24
C ILE A 27 -6.70 -5.32 0.88
N ALA A 28 -6.15 -6.53 0.89
CA ALA A 28 -5.80 -7.26 -0.30
C ALA A 28 -7.02 -7.58 -1.17
N ALA A 29 -8.14 -7.98 -0.56
CA ALA A 29 -9.38 -8.22 -1.28
C ALA A 29 -9.93 -6.94 -1.94
N ALA A 30 -9.93 -5.80 -1.23
CA ALA A 30 -10.47 -4.54 -1.73
C ALA A 30 -9.53 -3.87 -2.75
N SER A 31 -8.28 -3.62 -2.40
CA SER A 31 -7.32 -2.93 -3.29
C SER A 31 -6.82 -3.85 -4.40
N GLY A 32 -6.52 -5.11 -4.11
CA GLY A 32 -5.95 -6.04 -5.08
C GLY A 32 -6.88 -6.31 -6.26
N THR A 33 -8.19 -6.46 -6.01
CA THR A 33 -9.19 -6.65 -7.08
C THR A 33 -9.20 -5.48 -8.06
N PHE A 34 -9.26 -4.26 -7.55
CA PHE A 34 -9.22 -3.04 -8.35
C PHE A 34 -7.92 -2.84 -9.12
N LEU A 35 -6.78 -3.11 -8.48
CA LEU A 35 -5.47 -3.03 -9.13
C LEU A 35 -5.37 -4.01 -10.30
N VAL A 36 -5.72 -5.28 -10.08
CA VAL A 36 -5.65 -6.30 -11.13
C VAL A 36 -6.66 -6.01 -12.25
N PHE A 37 -7.90 -5.65 -11.90
CA PHE A 37 -8.93 -5.36 -12.89
C PHE A 37 -8.52 -4.22 -13.83
N ARG A 38 -7.78 -3.24 -13.31
CA ARG A 38 -7.28 -2.09 -14.07
C ARG A 38 -5.93 -2.31 -14.75
N GLY A 39 -5.35 -3.51 -14.64
CA GLY A 39 -4.02 -3.81 -15.17
C GLY A 39 -2.89 -3.06 -14.44
N LEU A 40 -3.10 -2.70 -13.18
CA LEU A 40 -2.18 -1.98 -12.30
C LEU A 40 -1.53 -2.91 -11.25
N SER A 41 -1.22 -4.15 -11.61
CA SER A 41 -0.70 -5.13 -10.65
C SER A 41 0.63 -4.70 -10.05
N PHE A 42 1.48 -3.98 -10.80
CA PHE A 42 2.78 -3.55 -10.30
C PHE A 42 2.67 -2.42 -9.28
N MET A 43 1.51 -1.75 -9.19
CA MET A 43 1.26 -0.67 -8.23
C MET A 43 1.51 -1.13 -6.78
N ALA A 44 1.12 -2.36 -6.43
CA ALA A 44 1.40 -2.92 -5.10
C ALA A 44 2.91 -2.93 -4.78
N SER A 45 3.75 -3.30 -5.75
CA SER A 45 5.20 -3.24 -5.60
C SER A 45 5.73 -1.81 -5.58
N GLY A 46 5.26 -0.95 -6.51
CA GLY A 46 5.72 0.43 -6.61
C GLY A 46 5.44 1.23 -5.33
N VAL A 47 4.26 1.08 -4.73
CA VAL A 47 3.93 1.73 -3.47
C VAL A 47 4.70 1.12 -2.29
N ALA A 48 4.89 -0.19 -2.24
CA ALA A 48 5.68 -0.81 -1.18
C ALA A 48 7.14 -0.29 -1.16
N HIS A 49 7.74 -0.09 -2.34
CA HIS A 49 9.10 0.46 -2.46
C HIS A 49 9.15 1.98 -2.31
N ALA A 50 8.05 2.68 -2.61
CA ALA A 50 7.87 4.07 -2.21
C ALA A 50 7.82 4.23 -0.69
N ALA A 51 7.12 3.34 0.01
CA ALA A 51 7.05 3.32 1.45
C ALA A 51 8.44 3.10 2.08
N LEU A 52 9.27 2.23 1.48
CA LEU A 52 10.69 2.06 1.82
C LEU A 52 11.48 3.38 1.70
N GLY A 53 11.40 4.04 0.54
CA GLY A 53 12.10 5.32 0.30
C GLY A 53 11.63 6.45 1.21
N GLY A 54 10.32 6.54 1.46
CA GLY A 54 9.75 7.48 2.41
C GLY A 54 10.16 7.22 3.86
N THR A 55 10.23 5.95 4.27
CA THR A 55 10.74 5.55 5.60
C THR A 55 12.20 5.96 5.76
N ALA A 56 13.03 5.73 4.73
CA ALA A 56 14.42 6.17 4.73
C ALA A 56 14.54 7.69 4.90
N LEU A 57 13.69 8.47 4.21
CA LEU A 57 13.62 9.92 4.39
C LEU A 57 13.25 10.30 5.81
N GLY A 58 12.22 9.69 6.39
CA GLY A 58 11.81 10.04 7.75
C GLY A 58 12.87 9.70 8.79
N ILE A 59 13.56 8.56 8.66
CA ILE A 59 14.69 8.21 9.53
C ILE A 59 15.83 9.22 9.36
N PHE A 60 16.19 9.57 8.12
CA PHE A 60 17.24 10.55 7.85
C PHE A 60 16.91 11.92 8.45
N LEU A 61 15.68 12.43 8.27
CA LEU A 61 15.25 13.73 8.82
C LEU A 61 15.25 13.76 10.34
N GLN A 62 14.88 12.64 10.97
CA GLN A 62 14.91 12.51 12.42
C GLN A 62 16.35 12.45 12.95
N ASP A 63 17.22 11.67 12.30
CA ASP A 63 18.59 11.43 12.75
C ASP A 63 19.52 12.62 12.49
N SER A 64 19.36 13.29 11.34
CA SER A 64 20.07 14.54 11.02
C SER A 64 19.68 15.73 11.90
N GLY A 65 18.61 15.60 12.70
CA GLY A 65 18.09 16.66 13.54
C GLY A 65 17.34 17.78 12.79
N LEU A 66 17.16 17.65 11.46
CA LEU A 66 16.44 18.64 10.64
C LEU A 66 14.96 18.70 11.01
N VAL A 67 14.32 17.55 11.18
CA VAL A 67 12.90 17.44 11.53
C VAL A 67 12.70 16.29 12.54
N PRO A 68 13.07 16.48 13.83
CA PRO A 68 13.08 15.39 14.83
C PRO A 68 11.71 14.73 15.08
N TRP A 69 10.62 15.45 14.84
CA TRP A 69 9.24 14.96 15.04
C TRP A 69 8.68 14.20 13.83
N PHE A 70 9.42 14.09 12.72
CA PHE A 70 8.94 13.45 11.51
C PHE A 70 9.07 11.93 11.61
N ASP A 71 7.96 11.26 11.96
CA ASP A 71 7.93 9.80 12.09
C ASP A 71 8.20 9.13 10.72
N PRO A 72 9.01 8.07 10.65
CA PRO A 72 9.26 7.32 9.42
C PRO A 72 8.00 6.86 8.69
N ILE A 73 6.91 6.56 9.42
CA ILE A 73 5.64 6.16 8.81
C ILE A 73 4.99 7.29 8.01
N LEU A 74 5.16 8.54 8.44
CA LEU A 74 4.66 9.70 7.70
C LEU A 74 5.40 9.83 6.36
N GLY A 75 6.70 9.56 6.36
CA GLY A 75 7.48 9.47 5.13
C GLY A 75 6.98 8.37 4.21
N ALA A 76 6.73 7.17 4.75
CA ALA A 76 6.18 6.05 4.00
C ALA A 76 4.83 6.38 3.34
N LEU A 77 3.91 6.97 4.11
CA LEU A 77 2.58 7.37 3.61
C LEU A 77 2.69 8.50 2.59
N LEU A 78 3.53 9.50 2.83
CA LEU A 78 3.76 10.62 1.90
C LEU A 78 4.22 10.11 0.54
N PHE A 79 5.26 9.28 0.51
CA PHE A 79 5.79 8.73 -0.74
C PHE A 79 4.77 7.84 -1.45
N SER A 80 4.00 7.05 -0.69
CA SER A 80 2.93 6.23 -1.24
C SER A 80 1.86 7.07 -1.94
N VAL A 81 1.45 8.18 -1.33
CA VAL A 81 0.51 9.14 -1.94
C VAL A 81 1.13 9.82 -3.16
N LEU A 82 2.41 10.18 -3.14
CA LEU A 82 3.10 10.76 -4.29
C LEU A 82 3.13 9.80 -5.49
N VAL A 83 3.41 8.51 -5.25
CA VAL A 83 3.33 7.49 -6.30
C VAL A 83 1.90 7.35 -6.82
N ALA A 84 0.90 7.27 -5.94
CA ALA A 84 -0.51 7.21 -6.34
C ALA A 84 -0.92 8.40 -7.20
N ALA A 85 -0.49 9.62 -6.82
CA ALA A 85 -0.78 10.84 -7.55
C ALA A 85 -0.06 10.88 -8.91
N PHE A 86 1.20 10.46 -8.96
CA PHE A 86 1.96 10.39 -10.22
C PHE A 86 1.39 9.35 -11.18
N THR A 87 1.05 8.16 -10.68
CA THR A 87 0.33 7.12 -11.42
C THR A 87 -1.04 7.62 -11.88
N GLY A 88 -1.75 8.35 -11.02
CA GLY A 88 -3.04 8.95 -11.33
C GLY A 88 -2.93 9.93 -12.49
N TYR A 89 -1.95 10.82 -12.43
CA TYR A 89 -1.67 11.80 -13.48
C TYR A 89 -1.35 11.14 -14.83
N ALA A 90 -0.49 10.11 -14.83
CA ALA A 90 -0.19 9.35 -16.04
C ALA A 90 -1.43 8.68 -16.67
N GLY A 91 -2.39 8.32 -15.81
CA GLY A 91 -3.66 7.68 -16.19
C GLY A 91 -4.76 8.61 -16.69
N GLU A 92 -4.60 9.94 -16.64
CA GLU A 92 -5.63 10.88 -17.10
C GLU A 92 -5.91 10.77 -18.60
N SER A 93 -4.96 10.25 -19.37
CA SER A 93 -5.15 9.96 -20.80
C SER A 93 -5.89 8.65 -21.07
N GLY A 94 -6.37 7.93 -20.05
CA GLY A 94 -7.09 6.66 -20.18
C GLY A 94 -6.22 5.45 -20.52
N ILE A 95 -4.90 5.64 -20.68
CA ILE A 95 -3.98 4.58 -21.12
C ILE A 95 -3.33 3.91 -19.89
N ALA A 96 -3.80 2.71 -19.55
CA ALA A 96 -3.31 1.94 -18.39
C ALA A 96 -1.80 1.64 -18.46
N GLN A 97 -1.23 1.44 -19.65
CA GLN A 97 0.21 1.18 -19.83
C GLN A 97 1.07 2.35 -19.34
N LYS A 98 0.59 3.60 -19.50
CA LYS A 98 1.30 4.77 -18.99
C LYS A 98 1.32 4.80 -17.46
N MET A 99 0.24 4.33 -16.83
CA MET A 99 0.16 4.22 -15.38
C MET A 99 1.16 3.18 -14.85
N GLU A 100 1.24 2.01 -15.46
CA GLU A 100 2.23 0.96 -15.12
C GLU A 100 3.68 1.45 -15.31
N VAL A 101 3.96 2.18 -16.40
CA VAL A 101 5.28 2.81 -16.59
C VAL A 101 5.57 3.84 -15.49
N ALA A 102 4.58 4.66 -15.12
CA ALA A 102 4.73 5.63 -14.03
C ALA A 102 5.04 4.94 -12.70
N VAL A 103 4.34 3.84 -12.38
CA VAL A 103 4.64 2.99 -11.21
C VAL A 103 6.08 2.49 -11.25
N GLY A 104 6.56 1.99 -12.40
CA GLY A 104 7.91 1.47 -12.50
C GLY A 104 9.02 2.53 -12.40
N VAL A 105 8.79 3.72 -12.93
CA VAL A 105 9.68 4.86 -12.73
C VAL A 105 9.71 5.26 -11.24
N SER A 106 8.54 5.36 -10.61
CA SER A 106 8.42 5.66 -9.18
C SER A 106 9.11 4.62 -8.29
N PHE A 107 8.99 3.33 -8.63
CA PHE A 107 9.71 2.25 -7.96
C PHE A 107 11.22 2.48 -8.00
N ALA A 108 11.79 2.70 -9.19
CA ALA A 108 13.22 2.85 -9.38
C ALA A 108 13.77 4.11 -8.67
N LEU A 109 13.04 5.22 -8.75
CA LEU A 109 13.38 6.46 -8.07
C LEU A 109 13.34 6.29 -6.55
N SER A 110 12.29 5.66 -6.02
CA SER A 110 12.14 5.45 -4.58
C SER A 110 13.26 4.57 -4.01
N MET A 111 13.65 3.52 -4.73
CA MET A 111 14.75 2.65 -4.32
C MET A 111 16.10 3.34 -4.39
N SER A 112 16.38 4.06 -5.47
CA SER A 112 17.60 4.86 -5.60
C SER A 112 17.70 5.88 -4.46
N PHE A 113 16.59 6.56 -4.16
CA PHE A 113 16.51 7.54 -3.08
C PHE A 113 16.69 6.89 -1.69
N ALA A 114 16.07 5.74 -1.45
CA ALA A 114 16.22 4.99 -0.20
C ALA A 114 17.69 4.64 0.07
N VAL A 115 18.35 4.03 -0.92
CA VAL A 115 19.76 3.59 -0.81
C VAL A 115 20.70 4.78 -0.67
N PHE A 116 20.44 5.87 -1.39
CA PHE A 116 21.20 7.11 -1.24
C PHE A 116 21.11 7.66 0.20
N LEU A 117 19.91 7.68 0.79
CA LEU A 117 19.73 8.15 2.17
C LEU A 117 20.34 7.21 3.20
N MET A 118 20.29 5.88 2.97
CA MET A 118 20.92 4.90 3.85
C MET A 118 22.41 5.16 4.06
N TYR A 119 23.11 5.75 3.10
CA TYR A 119 24.52 6.15 3.25
C TYR A 119 24.74 7.13 4.41
N TYR A 120 23.77 8.01 4.68
CA TYR A 120 23.85 9.02 5.73
C TYR A 120 23.18 8.58 7.05
N ILE A 121 22.47 7.46 7.04
CA ILE A 121 21.78 6.95 8.23
C ILE A 121 22.74 6.05 9.02
N PRO A 122 22.78 6.16 10.36
CA PRO A 122 23.62 5.30 11.17
C PRO A 122 23.32 3.80 10.94
N PRO A 123 24.35 2.94 10.85
CA PRO A 123 24.17 1.53 10.48
C PRO A 123 23.17 0.76 11.34
N TYR A 124 23.03 1.13 12.62
CA TYR A 124 22.09 0.46 13.54
C TYR A 124 20.61 0.80 13.28
N ARG A 125 20.31 1.85 12.51
CA ARG A 125 18.93 2.24 12.13
C ARG A 125 18.50 1.72 10.77
N VAL A 126 19.45 1.42 9.88
CA VAL A 126 19.19 0.87 8.54
C VAL A 126 18.30 -0.39 8.55
N PRO A 127 18.40 -1.34 9.51
CA PRO A 127 17.50 -2.47 9.61
C PRO A 127 16.01 -2.11 9.69
N GLN A 128 15.64 -0.92 10.19
CA GLN A 128 14.25 -0.47 10.23
C GLN A 128 13.68 -0.26 8.83
N ILE A 129 14.52 0.15 7.87
CA ILE A 129 14.13 0.29 6.46
C ILE A 129 13.99 -1.10 5.85
N TRP A 130 14.95 -2.00 6.06
CA TRP A 130 14.86 -3.39 5.58
C TRP A 130 13.63 -4.13 6.12
N GLY A 131 13.12 -3.74 7.29
CA GLY A 131 11.86 -4.22 7.84
C GLY A 131 10.66 -4.05 6.90
N TYR A 132 10.62 -3.01 6.05
CA TYR A 132 9.56 -2.84 5.05
C TYR A 132 9.76 -3.73 3.81
N LEU A 133 10.97 -4.24 3.55
CA LEU A 133 11.23 -5.15 2.44
C LEU A 133 10.80 -6.58 2.81
N ILE A 134 11.21 -7.05 3.99
CA ILE A 134 10.99 -8.42 4.45
C ILE A 134 9.68 -8.54 5.24
N GLY A 135 9.36 -7.57 6.09
CA GLY A 135 8.24 -7.62 7.02
C GLY A 135 8.50 -8.50 8.24
N ASP A 136 7.80 -8.20 9.33
CA ASP A 136 7.65 -9.11 10.46
C ASP A 136 6.33 -8.82 11.18
N ILE A 137 5.32 -9.65 10.89
CA ILE A 137 3.98 -9.48 11.43
C ILE A 137 3.92 -9.72 12.95
N LEU A 138 4.91 -10.42 13.51
CA LEU A 138 4.99 -10.69 14.96
C LEU A 138 5.45 -9.45 15.74
N LEU A 139 6.14 -8.51 15.06
CA LEU A 139 6.63 -7.26 15.66
C LEU A 139 5.61 -6.12 15.65
N LEU A 140 4.37 -6.37 15.19
CA LEU A 140 3.29 -5.38 15.23
C LEU A 140 3.02 -4.93 16.66
N ASN A 141 2.97 -3.61 16.85
CA ASN A 141 2.58 -2.97 18.10
C ASN A 141 1.12 -2.47 18.04
N ASN A 142 0.62 -1.89 19.13
CA ASN A 142 -0.77 -1.43 19.20
C ASN A 142 -1.06 -0.27 18.24
N LEU A 143 -0.10 0.64 18.02
CA LEU A 143 -0.22 1.74 17.07
C LEU A 143 -0.35 1.20 15.65
N ASP A 144 0.43 0.18 15.29
CA ASP A 144 0.37 -0.45 13.98
C ASP A 144 -1.02 -1.04 13.72
N ILE A 145 -1.60 -1.73 14.71
CA ILE A 145 -2.96 -2.28 14.60
C ILE A 145 -4.01 -1.17 14.48
N ILE A 146 -3.88 -0.08 15.21
CA ILE A 146 -4.80 1.08 15.11
C ILE A 146 -4.70 1.73 13.73
N MET A 147 -3.49 1.95 13.23
CA MET A 147 -3.27 2.55 11.90
C MET A 147 -3.78 1.64 10.79
N LEU A 148 -3.43 0.36 10.85
CA LEU A 148 -3.89 -0.64 9.90
C LEU A 148 -5.42 -0.76 9.94
N GLY A 149 -6.01 -0.89 11.15
CA GLY A 149 -7.45 -1.00 11.34
C GLY A 149 -8.22 0.23 10.87
N SER A 150 -7.74 1.44 11.18
CA SER A 150 -8.37 2.68 10.73
C SER A 150 -8.31 2.83 9.20
N THR A 151 -7.20 2.42 8.57
CA THR A 151 -7.06 2.47 7.12
C THR A 151 -7.85 1.38 6.42
N THR A 152 -7.93 0.17 6.98
CA THR A 152 -8.84 -0.89 6.50
C THR A 152 -10.29 -0.42 6.57
N LEU A 153 -10.71 0.21 7.67
CA LEU A 153 -12.06 0.74 7.82
C LEU A 153 -12.34 1.84 6.78
N LEU A 154 -11.41 2.79 6.62
CA LEU A 154 -11.52 3.86 5.64
C LEU A 154 -11.61 3.31 4.21
N LEU A 155 -10.73 2.36 3.85
CA LEU A 155 -10.76 1.68 2.56
C LEU A 155 -12.11 0.98 2.34
N ALA A 156 -12.56 0.18 3.31
CA ALA A 156 -13.83 -0.53 3.22
C ALA A 156 -15.01 0.42 3.04
N VAL A 157 -15.09 1.50 3.82
CA VAL A 157 -16.16 2.50 3.72
C VAL A 157 -16.15 3.18 2.35
N ILE A 158 -14.99 3.66 1.90
CA ILE A 158 -14.86 4.34 0.60
C ILE A 158 -15.19 3.39 -0.55
N THR A 159 -14.66 2.17 -0.53
CA THR A 159 -14.95 1.16 -1.55
C THR A 159 -16.43 0.79 -1.57
N LEU A 160 -17.07 0.62 -0.42
CA LEU A 160 -18.51 0.31 -0.36
C LEU A 160 -19.38 1.49 -0.86
N MET A 161 -19.02 2.72 -0.50
CA MET A 161 -19.75 3.92 -0.91
C MET A 161 -19.61 4.21 -2.41
N PHE A 162 -18.41 4.05 -2.96
CA PHE A 162 -18.08 4.46 -4.34
C PHE A 162 -17.78 3.27 -5.27
N ASN A 163 -18.29 2.08 -4.95
CA ASN A 163 -18.01 0.87 -5.72
C ASN A 163 -18.41 1.03 -7.20
N LYS A 164 -19.61 1.59 -7.45
CA LYS A 164 -20.13 1.77 -8.81
C LYS A 164 -19.26 2.73 -9.61
N GLU A 165 -18.83 3.80 -8.95
CA GLU A 165 -18.01 4.84 -9.52
C GLU A 165 -16.59 4.36 -9.82
N PHE A 166 -15.99 3.59 -8.91
CA PHE A 166 -14.68 2.98 -9.12
C PHE A 166 -14.70 1.96 -10.25
N VAL A 167 -15.72 1.12 -10.33
CA VAL A 167 -15.90 0.18 -11.45
C VAL A 167 -16.05 0.96 -12.75
N TYR A 168 -16.91 1.99 -12.80
CA TYR A 168 -17.17 2.70 -14.04
C TYR A 168 -15.94 3.46 -14.56
N VAL A 169 -15.23 4.18 -13.67
CA VAL A 169 -13.99 4.90 -14.02
C VAL A 169 -12.86 3.95 -14.41
N SER A 170 -12.87 2.70 -13.93
CA SER A 170 -11.89 1.68 -14.31
C SER A 170 -12.13 1.12 -15.71
N VAL A 171 -13.38 1.12 -16.19
CA VAL A 171 -13.75 0.63 -17.53
C VAL A 171 -13.67 1.74 -18.56
N ASP A 172 -14.29 2.89 -18.27
CA ASP A 172 -14.38 4.01 -19.19
C ASP A 172 -14.41 5.34 -18.44
N MET A 173 -13.23 5.96 -18.35
CA MET A 173 -13.06 7.26 -17.71
C MET A 173 -13.71 8.40 -18.53
N GLU A 174 -13.67 8.32 -19.86
CA GLU A 174 -14.29 9.33 -20.74
C GLU A 174 -15.82 9.23 -20.66
N GLY A 175 -16.36 8.02 -20.74
CA GLY A 175 -17.78 7.74 -20.57
C GLY A 175 -18.29 8.14 -19.19
N SER A 176 -17.53 7.90 -18.12
CA SER A 176 -17.86 8.37 -16.77
C SER A 176 -17.99 9.91 -16.73
N THR A 177 -17.08 10.62 -17.40
CA THR A 177 -17.11 12.09 -17.50
C THR A 177 -18.31 12.56 -18.32
N ALA A 178 -18.63 11.88 -19.42
CA ALA A 178 -19.81 12.17 -20.25
C ALA A 178 -21.14 11.96 -19.48
N HIS A 179 -21.18 11.05 -18.51
CA HIS A 179 -22.32 10.84 -17.61
C HIS A 179 -22.39 11.84 -16.45
N GLY A 180 -21.55 12.89 -16.45
CA GLY A 180 -21.57 13.96 -15.46
C GLY A 180 -20.85 13.61 -14.14
N MET A 181 -20.13 12.49 -14.09
CA MET A 181 -19.33 12.13 -12.92
C MET A 181 -18.00 12.89 -12.90
N ASN A 182 -17.51 13.21 -11.71
CA ASN A 182 -16.14 13.68 -11.55
C ASN A 182 -15.17 12.48 -11.61
N ALA A 183 -14.98 11.93 -12.82
CA ALA A 183 -14.17 10.72 -13.04
C ALA A 183 -12.74 10.89 -12.53
N ARG A 184 -12.17 12.09 -12.68
CA ARG A 184 -10.84 12.43 -12.15
C ARG A 184 -10.80 12.28 -10.63
N ALA A 185 -11.76 12.83 -9.89
CA ALA A 185 -11.76 12.71 -8.44
C ALA A 185 -11.82 11.24 -7.97
N TYR A 186 -12.70 10.43 -8.55
CA TYR A 186 -12.82 9.01 -8.20
C TYR A 186 -11.57 8.20 -8.56
N HIS A 187 -10.94 8.51 -9.69
CA HIS A 187 -9.68 7.91 -10.10
C HIS A 187 -8.56 8.14 -9.09
N TYR A 188 -8.33 9.38 -8.68
CA TYR A 188 -7.31 9.67 -7.67
C TYR A 188 -7.69 9.10 -6.31
N LEU A 189 -8.96 9.18 -5.91
CA LEU A 189 -9.44 8.63 -4.64
C LEU A 189 -9.14 7.12 -4.54
N MET A 190 -9.48 6.36 -5.57
CA MET A 190 -9.23 4.92 -5.67
C MET A 190 -7.74 4.59 -5.52
N LEU A 191 -6.87 5.31 -6.24
CA LEU A 191 -5.43 5.09 -6.21
C LEU A 191 -4.81 5.48 -4.87
N ILE A 192 -5.19 6.62 -4.31
CA ILE A 192 -4.63 7.15 -3.06
C ILE A 192 -5.03 6.26 -1.88
N VAL A 193 -6.31 5.89 -1.77
CA VAL A 193 -6.79 5.04 -0.68
C VAL A 193 -6.16 3.66 -0.75
N SER A 194 -6.00 3.11 -1.97
CA SER A 194 -5.25 1.86 -2.16
C SER A 194 -3.79 2.02 -1.77
N ALA A 195 -3.12 3.11 -2.16
CA ALA A 195 -1.72 3.34 -1.81
C ALA A 195 -1.47 3.42 -0.31
N LEU A 196 -2.34 4.13 0.42
CA LEU A 196 -2.26 4.21 1.89
C LEU A 196 -2.40 2.84 2.53
N ALA A 197 -3.36 2.04 2.05
CA ALA A 197 -3.57 0.69 2.55
C ALA A 197 -2.38 -0.24 2.23
N ILE A 198 -1.82 -0.17 1.02
CA ILE A 198 -0.63 -0.90 0.61
C ILE A 198 0.58 -0.53 1.49
N ALA A 199 0.78 0.76 1.74
CA ALA A 199 1.90 1.25 2.54
C ALA A 199 1.90 0.70 3.97
N LEU A 200 0.73 0.73 4.62
CA LEU A 200 0.58 0.20 5.99
C LEU A 200 0.65 -1.32 6.03
N ALA A 201 0.06 -2.00 5.05
CA ALA A 201 0.22 -3.46 4.91
C ALA A 201 1.70 -3.83 4.69
N THR A 202 2.45 -3.03 3.92
CA THR A 202 3.87 -3.27 3.64
C THR A 202 4.70 -3.23 4.91
N LYS A 203 4.42 -2.28 5.82
CA LYS A 203 5.10 -2.25 7.13
C LYS A 203 4.91 -3.56 7.91
N ALA A 204 3.74 -4.17 7.82
CA ALA A 204 3.39 -5.36 8.57
C ALA A 204 3.96 -6.65 7.99
N VAL A 205 3.79 -6.88 6.69
CA VAL A 205 4.13 -8.17 6.04
C VAL A 205 5.26 -8.08 5.02
N GLY A 206 5.77 -6.89 4.73
CA GLY A 206 6.88 -6.68 3.81
C GLY A 206 6.44 -6.53 2.35
N ALA A 207 7.29 -5.87 1.56
CA ALA A 207 7.03 -5.54 0.16
C ALA A 207 6.84 -6.79 -0.73
N ILE A 208 7.62 -7.84 -0.47
CA ILE A 208 7.55 -9.09 -1.24
C ILE A 208 6.18 -9.77 -1.04
N LEU A 209 5.77 -9.93 0.23
CA LEU A 209 4.54 -10.64 0.57
C LEU A 209 3.30 -9.81 0.24
N VAL A 210 3.32 -8.48 0.46
CA VAL A 210 2.23 -7.58 0.05
C VAL A 210 1.90 -7.73 -1.43
N TYR A 211 2.91 -7.75 -2.30
CA TYR A 211 2.68 -7.92 -3.73
C TYR A 211 1.97 -9.25 -4.03
N ALA A 212 2.45 -10.35 -3.45
CA ALA A 212 1.88 -11.68 -3.67
C ALA A 212 0.41 -11.77 -3.20
N ILE A 213 0.11 -11.32 -1.98
CA ILE A 213 -1.24 -11.44 -1.41
C ILE A 213 -2.25 -10.50 -2.06
N MET A 214 -1.82 -9.38 -2.63
CA MET A 214 -2.72 -8.46 -3.34
C MET A 214 -3.00 -8.92 -4.77
N VAL A 215 -1.99 -9.41 -5.48
CA VAL A 215 -2.10 -9.69 -6.91
C VAL A 215 -2.57 -11.11 -7.18
N ALA A 216 -2.02 -12.12 -6.49
CA ALA A 216 -2.29 -13.53 -6.81
C ALA A 216 -3.77 -13.93 -6.67
N PRO A 217 -4.47 -13.68 -5.53
CA PRO A 217 -5.87 -14.07 -5.41
C PRO A 217 -6.79 -13.28 -6.33
N ALA A 218 -6.51 -11.98 -6.53
CA ALA A 218 -7.28 -11.13 -7.44
C ALA A 218 -7.12 -11.58 -8.90
N ALA A 219 -5.90 -11.91 -9.33
CA ALA A 219 -5.63 -12.45 -10.66
C ALA A 219 -6.28 -13.82 -10.88
N ALA A 220 -6.17 -14.73 -9.90
CA ALA A 220 -6.83 -16.03 -9.97
C ALA A 220 -8.35 -15.88 -10.10
N SER A 221 -8.96 -14.96 -9.34
CA SER A 221 -10.39 -14.67 -9.47
C SER A 221 -10.76 -14.12 -10.85
N ASN A 222 -9.93 -13.25 -11.42
CA ASN A 222 -10.18 -12.65 -12.73
C ASN A 222 -10.14 -13.70 -13.86
N GLU A 223 -9.27 -14.70 -13.77
CA GLU A 223 -9.19 -15.80 -14.74
C GLU A 223 -10.36 -16.78 -14.61
N LEU A 224 -10.74 -17.13 -13.37
CA LEU A 224 -11.89 -18.03 -13.13
C LEU A 224 -13.22 -17.45 -13.59
N VAL A 225 -13.43 -16.13 -13.46
CA VAL A 225 -14.69 -15.47 -13.85
C VAL A 225 -14.80 -15.26 -15.37
N LYS A 226 -13.67 -15.23 -16.09
CA LYS A 226 -13.65 -15.20 -17.56
C LYS A 226 -13.91 -16.57 -18.22
N SER A 227 -13.89 -17.65 -17.42
CA SER A 227 -14.15 -19.03 -17.83
C SER A 227 -15.64 -19.33 -17.86
#